data_AF-A0A2D4NZS7-F1
#
_entry.id   AF-A0A2D4NZS7-F1
#
_cell.length_a   1.000
_cell.length_b   1.000
_cell.length_c   1.000
_cell.angle_alpha   90.00
_cell.angle_beta   90.00
_cell.angle_gamma   90.00
#
_symmetry.space_group_name_H-M   'P 1'
#
loop_
_entity.id
_entity.type
_entity.pdbx_description
1 polymer ?
#
loop_
_entity_poly.entity_id
_entity_poly.type
_entity_poly.pdbx_seq_one_letter_code
_entity_poly.pdbx_strand_id
1 'polypeptide(L)'
;MSYGSIDGGGFGSRNTFGGPSRQGYQPLATQIDPNEIQDIFQSTSASIFRINANVTSLERSLKSLGTENDTAELRDGLHTTQQETNKTITTCTSAIRQLSEGIRSSSRQERLQLDRLKNQLSDAIQRYGTIQKKIAEKSKALFPVGQRSKKQQSPKTPFSDL
;
A
#
# COMPACT_ATOMS: atom_id res chain seq x y z
N MET A 1 -58.67 -72.91 12.49
CA MET A 1 -57.49 -72.94 13.37
C MET A 1 -57.38 -71.62 14.11
N SER A 2 -57.00 -71.71 15.40
CA SER A 2 -56.90 -70.66 16.42
C SER A 2 -55.45 -70.18 16.61
N TYR A 3 -55.30 -69.15 17.46
CA TYR A 3 -54.13 -68.50 18.06
C TYR A 3 -53.56 -67.32 17.24
N GLY A 4 -53.54 -66.08 17.71
CA GLY A 4 -53.46 -65.57 19.09
C GLY A 4 -52.07 -64.98 19.29
N SER A 5 -51.89 -63.69 18.99
CA SER A 5 -50.62 -63.00 19.19
C SER A 5 -50.54 -62.45 20.61
N ILE A 6 -49.61 -63.06 21.34
CA ILE A 6 -49.18 -62.75 22.70
C ILE A 6 -48.31 -61.50 22.75
N ASP A 7 -48.54 -60.78 23.85
CA ASP A 7 -47.81 -59.67 24.43
C ASP A 7 -46.30 -59.91 24.60
N GLY A 8 -45.53 -58.82 24.68
CA GLY A 8 -44.14 -58.83 25.12
C GLY A 8 -43.51 -57.43 25.10
N GLY A 9 -43.71 -56.67 26.17
CA GLY A 9 -43.15 -55.33 26.35
C GLY A 9 -41.68 -55.28 26.84
N GLY A 10 -41.16 -54.04 26.86
CA GLY A 10 -39.92 -53.61 27.55
C GLY A 10 -38.62 -54.08 26.88
N PHE A 11 -37.53 -53.33 26.78
CA PHE A 11 -36.97 -52.32 27.67
C PHE A 11 -36.03 -51.40 26.89
N GLY A 12 -35.99 -50.12 27.26
CA GLY A 12 -34.98 -49.19 26.76
C GLY A 12 -33.59 -49.52 27.32
N SER A 13 -32.56 -49.25 26.52
CA SER A 13 -31.22 -48.83 26.97
C SER A 13 -30.41 -48.32 25.78
N ARG A 14 -30.22 -47.00 25.74
CA ARG A 14 -28.94 -46.30 25.55
C ARG A 14 -27.93 -46.95 24.58
N ASN A 15 -27.66 -46.30 23.45
CA ASN A 15 -26.40 -45.58 23.22
C ASN A 15 -26.35 -44.89 21.84
N THR A 16 -26.10 -43.59 21.92
CA THR A 16 -25.54 -42.63 20.98
C THR A 16 -24.64 -43.21 19.88
N PHE A 17 -25.12 -43.21 18.64
CA PHE A 17 -24.25 -43.23 17.45
C PHE A 17 -24.46 -41.93 16.66
N GLY A 18 -24.06 -40.82 17.29
CA GLY A 18 -23.76 -39.59 16.58
C GLY A 18 -22.45 -39.79 15.83
N GLY A 19 -22.53 -40.06 14.52
CA GLY A 19 -21.35 -40.09 13.67
C GLY A 19 -20.58 -38.77 13.80
N PRO A 20 -19.23 -38.79 13.76
CA PRO A 20 -18.48 -37.55 13.77
C PRO A 20 -18.82 -36.84 12.45
N SER A 21 -19.59 -35.77 12.54
CA SER A 21 -19.59 -34.72 11.54
C SER A 21 -18.15 -34.29 11.39
N ARG A 22 -17.44 -34.84 10.41
CA ARG A 22 -16.12 -34.34 10.05
C ARG A 22 -16.35 -32.90 9.67
N GLN A 23 -15.92 -32.01 10.56
CA GLN A 23 -15.71 -30.60 10.31
C GLN A 23 -15.23 -30.47 8.88
N GLY A 24 -16.11 -29.96 8.02
CA GLY A 24 -15.65 -29.31 6.81
C GLY A 24 -14.60 -28.31 7.29
N TYR A 25 -13.41 -28.39 6.70
CA TYR A 25 -12.47 -27.29 6.74
C TYR A 25 -13.23 -26.07 6.19
N GLN A 26 -13.85 -25.29 7.08
CA GLN A 26 -14.11 -23.91 6.80
C GLN A 26 -12.71 -23.29 6.85
N PRO A 27 -12.18 -22.74 5.74
CA PRO A 27 -11.06 -21.85 5.90
C PRO A 27 -11.59 -20.76 6.82
N LEU A 28 -10.97 -20.60 7.98
CA LEU A 28 -11.01 -19.38 8.75
C LEU A 28 -10.34 -18.34 7.87
N ALA A 29 -11.02 -17.93 6.79
CA ALA A 29 -10.67 -16.76 6.03
C ALA A 29 -10.69 -15.68 7.08
N THR A 30 -9.52 -15.16 7.41
CA THR A 30 -9.27 -14.12 8.42
C THR A 30 -10.35 -13.06 8.25
N GLN A 31 -11.44 -13.17 9.00
CA GLN A 31 -12.56 -12.24 8.94
C GLN A 31 -12.04 -11.03 9.69
N ILE A 32 -11.59 -10.03 8.93
CA ILE A 32 -11.14 -8.77 9.51
C ILE A 32 -12.30 -8.23 10.35
N ASP A 33 -12.04 -7.99 11.64
CA ASP A 33 -13.06 -7.49 12.56
C ASP A 33 -13.64 -6.17 12.04
N PRO A 34 -14.96 -5.93 12.18
CA PRO A 34 -15.59 -4.71 11.69
C PRO A 34 -14.99 -3.43 12.31
N ASN A 35 -14.50 -3.51 13.55
CA ASN A 35 -13.78 -2.41 14.20
C ASN A 35 -12.41 -2.16 13.57
N GLU A 36 -11.71 -3.21 13.17
CA GLU A 36 -10.41 -3.10 12.47
C GLU A 36 -10.61 -2.50 11.07
N ILE A 37 -11.67 -2.89 10.36
CA ILE A 37 -12.02 -2.27 9.07
C ILE A 37 -12.21 -0.74 9.23
N GLN A 38 -12.94 -0.32 10.27
CA GLN A 38 -13.15 1.11 10.54
C GLN A 38 -11.85 1.84 10.91
N ASP A 39 -10.96 1.22 11.70
CA ASP A 39 -9.65 1.79 12.00
C ASP A 39 -8.80 1.96 10.73
N ILE A 40 -8.77 0.93 9.87
CA ILE A 40 -8.05 0.98 8.60
C ILE A 40 -8.62 2.10 7.70
N PHE A 41 -9.95 2.32 7.68
CA PHE A 41 -10.56 3.44 6.97
C PHE A 41 -10.06 4.81 7.46
N GLN A 42 -10.03 5.01 8.78
CA GLN A 42 -9.56 6.26 9.38
C GLN A 42 -8.06 6.47 9.15
N SER A 43 -7.26 5.43 9.39
CA SER A 43 -5.81 5.42 9.15
C SER A 43 -5.46 5.69 7.68
N THR A 44 -6.22 5.10 6.74
CA THR A 44 -6.08 5.38 5.30
C THR A 44 -6.38 6.84 4.97
N SER A 45 -7.48 7.38 5.52
CA SER A 45 -7.86 8.77 5.31
C SER A 45 -6.81 9.74 5.84
N ALA A 46 -6.29 9.49 7.05
CA ALA A 46 -5.20 10.26 7.64
C ALA A 46 -3.92 10.18 6.80
N SER A 47 -3.58 8.99 6.28
CA SER A 47 -2.44 8.80 5.38
C SER A 47 -2.57 9.62 4.10
N ILE A 48 -3.75 9.64 3.47
CA ILE A 48 -4.02 10.48 2.28
C ILE A 48 -3.87 11.96 2.61
N PHE A 49 -4.38 12.41 3.76
CA PHE A 49 -4.21 13.80 4.20
C PHE A 49 -2.74 14.16 4.38
N ARG A 50 -1.95 13.27 5.00
CA ARG A 50 -0.49 13.43 5.14
C ARG A 50 0.23 13.50 3.80
N ILE A 51 -0.13 12.64 2.84
CA ILE A 51 0.43 12.70 1.48
C ILE A 51 0.16 14.08 0.86
N ASN A 52 -1.06 14.60 0.96
CA ASN A 52 -1.41 15.91 0.43
C ASN A 52 -0.65 17.05 1.14
N ALA A 53 -0.51 17.01 2.46
CA ALA A 53 0.30 17.98 3.20
C ALA A 53 1.77 17.95 2.76
N ASN A 54 2.34 16.76 2.58
CA ASN A 54 3.70 16.59 2.12
C ASN A 54 3.89 17.07 0.67
N VAL A 55 2.93 16.80 -0.21
CA VAL A 55 2.86 17.35 -1.58
C VAL A 55 2.95 18.88 -1.54
N THR A 56 2.12 19.55 -0.74
CA THR A 56 2.15 21.02 -0.61
C THR A 56 3.46 21.53 -0.01
N SER A 57 4.08 20.77 0.90
CA SER A 57 5.41 21.09 1.45
C SER A 57 6.48 21.02 0.34
N LEU A 58 6.48 19.93 -0.43
CA LEU A 58 7.41 19.73 -1.55
C LEU A 58 7.24 20.78 -2.64
N GLU A 59 6.02 21.23 -2.94
CA GLU A 59 5.79 22.34 -3.88
C GLU A 59 6.41 23.65 -3.41
N ARG A 60 6.33 23.94 -2.10
CA ARG A 60 6.98 25.11 -1.51
C ARG A 60 8.50 25.01 -1.60
N SER A 61 9.08 23.88 -1.18
CA SER A 61 10.51 23.64 -1.30
C SER A 61 10.97 23.70 -2.76
N LEU A 62 10.19 23.15 -3.69
CA LEU A 62 10.47 23.19 -5.13
C LEU A 62 10.54 24.62 -5.66
N LYS A 63 9.71 25.55 -5.16
CA LYS A 63 9.78 26.97 -5.55
C LYS A 63 11.08 27.62 -5.06
N SER A 64 11.51 27.29 -3.84
CA SER A 64 12.74 27.81 -3.24
C SER A 64 14.02 27.20 -3.83
N LEU A 65 13.98 25.95 -4.29
CA LEU A 65 15.10 25.33 -5.03
C LEU A 65 15.52 26.24 -6.19
N GLY A 66 16.82 26.39 -6.45
CA GLY A 66 17.33 27.24 -7.54
C GLY A 66 17.09 28.75 -7.39
N THR A 67 16.62 29.20 -6.24
CA THR A 67 16.72 30.60 -5.82
C THR A 67 17.92 30.76 -4.88
N GLU A 68 18.22 31.99 -4.45
CA GLU A 68 19.18 32.28 -3.37
C GLU A 68 18.88 31.56 -2.03
N ASN A 69 17.67 31.01 -1.86
CA ASN A 69 17.26 30.22 -0.70
C ASN A 69 17.51 28.71 -0.84
N ASP A 70 18.22 28.27 -1.89
CA ASP A 70 18.57 26.87 -2.11
C ASP A 70 19.69 26.42 -1.17
N THR A 71 19.33 26.12 0.09
CA THR A 71 20.28 25.64 1.11
C THR A 71 20.35 24.11 1.18
N ALA A 72 21.43 23.60 1.80
CA ALA A 72 21.56 22.18 2.07
C ALA A 72 20.44 21.67 3.00
N GLU A 73 20.02 22.45 4.01
CA GLU A 73 18.92 22.03 4.89
C GLU A 73 17.60 21.92 4.13
N LEU A 74 17.34 22.81 3.17
CA LEU A 74 16.12 22.76 2.36
C LEU A 74 16.08 21.49 1.50
N ARG A 75 17.24 21.08 0.96
CA ARG A 75 17.39 19.85 0.18
C ARG A 75 17.26 18.60 1.04
N ASP A 76 17.82 18.59 2.23
CA ASP A 76 17.67 17.50 3.20
C ASP A 76 16.22 17.35 3.67
N GLY A 77 15.56 18.46 4.01
CA GLY A 77 14.14 18.48 4.38
C GLY A 77 13.23 18.03 3.22
N LEU A 78 13.56 18.40 1.98
CA LEU A 78 12.88 17.91 0.79
C LEU A 78 13.05 16.39 0.65
N HIS A 79 14.26 15.87 0.81
CA HIS A 79 14.53 14.43 0.72
C HIS A 79 13.80 13.64 1.81
N THR A 80 13.82 14.15 3.04
CA THR A 80 13.07 13.59 4.18
C THR A 80 11.57 13.56 3.89
N THR A 81 11.02 14.66 3.38
CA THR A 81 9.60 14.75 3.00
C THR A 81 9.25 13.75 1.88
N GLN A 82 10.12 13.57 0.89
CA GLN A 82 9.93 12.57 -0.16
C GLN A 82 9.94 11.14 0.41
N GLN A 83 10.89 10.80 1.29
CA GLN A 83 10.92 9.49 1.93
C GLN A 83 9.68 9.23 2.78
N GLU A 84 9.25 10.20 3.59
CA GLU A 84 8.03 10.10 4.38
C GLU A 84 6.81 9.88 3.47
N THR A 85 6.73 10.62 2.37
CA THR A 85 5.63 10.50 1.41
C THR A 85 5.59 9.10 0.78
N ASN A 86 6.75 8.57 0.36
CA ASN A 86 6.85 7.21 -0.20
C ASN A 86 6.40 6.14 0.81
N LYS A 87 6.85 6.25 2.07
CA LYS A 87 6.42 5.37 3.17
C LYS A 87 4.91 5.44 3.37
N THR A 88 4.37 6.65 3.46
CA THR A 88 2.93 6.88 3.66
C THR A 88 2.10 6.33 2.51
N ILE A 89 2.53 6.50 1.25
CA ILE A 89 1.88 5.90 0.07
C ILE A 89 1.87 4.36 0.18
N THR A 90 2.98 3.76 0.61
CA THR A 90 3.10 2.31 0.75
C THR A 90 2.14 1.78 1.81
N THR A 91 2.12 2.42 2.98
CA THR A 91 1.18 2.10 4.06
C THR A 91 -0.27 2.25 3.60
N CYS A 92 -0.60 3.37 2.96
CA CYS A 92 -1.95 3.65 2.47
C CYS A 92 -2.39 2.64 1.40
N THR A 93 -1.50 2.23 0.51
CA THR A 93 -1.77 1.23 -0.53
C THR A 93 -2.02 -0.15 0.08
N SER A 94 -1.22 -0.53 1.08
CA SER A 94 -1.41 -1.78 1.83
C SER A 94 -2.76 -1.78 2.56
N ALA A 95 -3.09 -0.69 3.25
CA ALA A 95 -4.37 -0.51 3.95
C ALA A 95 -5.57 -0.63 2.99
N ILE A 96 -5.52 0.01 1.81
CA ILE A 96 -6.58 -0.11 0.79
C ILE A 96 -6.70 -1.54 0.25
N ARG A 97 -5.60 -2.29 0.12
CA ARG A 97 -5.65 -3.71 -0.26
C ARG A 97 -6.31 -4.55 0.81
N GLN A 98 -5.95 -4.34 2.08
CA GLN A 98 -6.58 -5.02 3.22
C GLN A 98 -8.08 -4.71 3.30
N LEU A 99 -8.48 -3.43 3.14
CA LEU A 99 -9.89 -3.04 3.03
C LEU A 99 -10.59 -3.75 1.87
N SER A 100 -9.93 -3.87 0.71
CA SER A 100 -10.51 -4.56 -0.45
C SER A 100 -10.73 -6.06 -0.21
N GLU A 101 -9.88 -6.70 0.60
CA GLU A 101 -9.98 -8.11 0.95
C GLU A 101 -11.03 -8.35 2.06
N GLY A 102 -11.08 -7.46 3.05
CA GLY A 102 -12.07 -7.49 4.13
C GLY A 102 -13.49 -7.19 3.66
N ILE A 103 -13.65 -6.43 2.56
CA ILE A 103 -14.97 -5.91 2.16
C ILE A 103 -15.88 -6.92 1.42
N ARG A 104 -15.51 -8.21 1.39
CA ARG A 104 -16.27 -9.26 0.67
C ARG A 104 -17.71 -9.42 1.18
N SER A 105 -17.98 -9.14 2.45
CA SER A 105 -19.28 -9.25 3.13
C SER A 105 -19.90 -7.91 3.58
N SER A 106 -19.32 -6.77 3.22
CA SER A 106 -19.73 -5.46 3.75
C SER A 106 -20.79 -4.72 2.93
N SER A 107 -21.36 -3.70 3.57
CA SER A 107 -22.43 -2.87 3.05
C SER A 107 -22.02 -2.11 1.78
N ARG A 108 -23.03 -1.71 0.99
CA ARG A 108 -22.83 -0.83 -0.18
C ARG A 108 -22.10 0.47 0.19
N GLN A 109 -22.31 0.98 1.41
CA GLN A 109 -21.69 2.21 1.89
C GLN A 109 -20.17 2.07 2.04
N GLU A 110 -19.68 0.98 2.65
CA GLU A 110 -18.24 0.74 2.83
C GLU A 110 -17.52 0.55 1.50
N ARG A 111 -18.16 -0.10 0.52
CA ARG A 111 -17.65 -0.22 -0.85
C ARG A 111 -17.47 1.14 -1.51
N LEU A 112 -18.44 2.04 -1.36
CA LEU A 112 -18.36 3.40 -1.89
C LEU A 112 -17.27 4.23 -1.18
N GLN A 113 -17.10 4.05 0.13
CA GLN A 113 -16.06 4.72 0.90
C GLN A 113 -14.65 4.25 0.45
N LEU A 114 -14.48 2.94 0.25
CA LEU A 114 -13.24 2.38 -0.28
C LEU A 114 -12.92 2.93 -1.68
N ASP A 115 -13.92 3.00 -2.55
CA ASP A 115 -13.75 3.56 -3.90
C ASP A 115 -13.30 5.03 -3.86
N ARG A 116 -13.93 5.84 -2.99
CA ARG A 116 -13.52 7.23 -2.77
C ARG A 116 -12.07 7.33 -2.30
N LEU A 117 -11.65 6.51 -1.32
CA LEU A 117 -10.28 6.51 -0.83
C LEU A 117 -9.28 6.08 -1.91
N LYS A 118 -9.63 5.09 -2.75
CA LYS A 118 -8.82 4.69 -3.91
C LYS A 118 -8.63 5.85 -4.88
N ASN A 119 -9.69 6.56 -5.21
CA ASN A 119 -9.65 7.71 -6.11
C ASN A 119 -8.82 8.86 -5.52
N GLN A 120 -9.01 9.17 -4.23
CA GLN A 120 -8.24 10.19 -3.53
C GLN A 120 -6.76 9.84 -3.43
N LEU A 121 -6.43 8.58 -3.13
CA LEU A 121 -5.04 8.12 -3.13
C LEU A 121 -4.42 8.22 -4.53
N SER A 122 -5.15 7.80 -5.57
CA SER A 122 -4.67 7.87 -6.95
C SER A 122 -4.35 9.31 -7.36
N ASP A 123 -5.25 10.26 -7.11
CA ASP A 123 -5.03 11.68 -7.37
C ASP A 123 -3.82 12.22 -6.59
N ALA A 124 -3.70 11.88 -5.30
CA ALA A 124 -2.57 12.30 -4.48
C ALA A 124 -1.22 11.76 -5.01
N ILE A 125 -1.19 10.49 -5.44
CA ILE A 125 0.00 9.87 -6.06
C ILE A 125 0.35 10.54 -7.39
N GLN A 126 -0.63 10.85 -8.23
CA GLN A 126 -0.39 11.52 -9.53
C GLN A 126 0.21 12.92 -9.32
N ARG A 127 -0.32 13.69 -8.37
CA ARG A 127 0.22 15.00 -8.00
C ARG A 127 1.65 14.89 -7.48
N TYR A 128 1.89 13.96 -6.57
CA TYR A 128 3.22 13.69 -6.03
C TYR A 128 4.22 13.29 -7.12
N GLY A 129 3.84 12.40 -8.05
CA GLY A 129 4.70 12.00 -9.16
C GLY A 129 5.08 13.17 -10.08
N THR A 130 4.14 14.08 -10.32
CA THR A 130 4.40 15.33 -11.07
C THR A 130 5.43 16.21 -10.35
N ILE A 131 5.31 16.35 -9.03
CA ILE A 131 6.27 17.12 -8.22
C ILE A 131 7.64 16.44 -8.20
N GLN A 132 7.71 15.12 -8.03
CA GLN A 132 8.96 14.37 -8.09
C GLN A 132 9.70 14.58 -9.41
N LYS A 133 8.98 14.55 -10.54
CA LYS A 133 9.56 14.83 -11.85
C LYS A 133 10.14 16.24 -11.92
N LYS A 134 9.40 17.26 -11.47
CA LYS A 134 9.88 18.65 -11.44
C LYS A 134 11.11 18.82 -10.54
N ILE A 135 11.13 18.17 -9.37
CA ILE A 135 12.30 18.16 -8.48
C ILE A 135 13.50 17.55 -9.19
N ALA A 136 13.34 16.43 -9.88
CA ALA A 136 14.43 15.77 -10.62
C ALA A 136 14.94 16.59 -11.80
N GLU A 137 14.06 17.31 -12.50
CA GLU A 137 14.45 18.23 -13.58
C GLU A 137 15.22 19.43 -13.02
N LYS A 138 14.76 20.01 -11.91
CA LYS A 138 15.40 21.16 -11.28
C LYS A 138 16.75 20.80 -10.67
N SER A 139 16.86 19.63 -10.03
CA SER A 139 18.15 19.15 -9.52
C SER A 139 19.15 18.87 -10.64
N LYS A 140 18.71 18.29 -11.77
CA LYS A 140 19.56 18.10 -12.96
C LYS A 140 19.98 19.41 -13.63
N ALA A 141 19.14 20.44 -13.59
CA ALA A 141 19.48 21.76 -14.13
C ALA A 141 20.51 22.49 -13.25
N LEU A 142 20.40 22.35 -11.92
CA LEU A 142 21.34 22.92 -10.95
C LEU A 142 22.65 22.14 -10.86
N PHE A 143 22.58 20.83 -11.09
CA PHE A 143 23.72 19.95 -11.26
C PHE A 143 23.67 19.36 -12.66
N PRO A 144 24.13 20.08 -13.69
CA PRO A 144 24.53 19.37 -14.90
C PRO A 144 25.48 18.27 -14.43
N VAL A 145 25.29 17.04 -14.89
CA VAL A 145 26.32 16.01 -14.81
C VAL A 145 27.51 16.55 -15.60
N GLY A 146 28.28 17.40 -14.93
CA GLY A 146 29.47 18.04 -15.40
C GLY A 146 30.55 16.98 -15.36
N GLN A 147 31.07 16.68 -16.54
CA GLN A 147 32.37 16.04 -16.73
C GLN A 147 32.42 14.57 -16.34
N ARG A 148 31.82 13.75 -17.19
CA ARG A 148 32.48 12.50 -17.57
C ARG A 148 33.80 12.89 -18.25
N SER A 149 34.85 13.02 -17.45
CA SER A 149 36.23 13.32 -17.85
C SER A 149 36.70 12.34 -18.93
N LYS A 150 36.42 12.63 -20.20
CA LYS A 150 37.18 12.09 -21.34
C LYS A 150 38.48 12.90 -21.44
N LYS A 151 39.35 12.75 -20.45
CA LYS A 151 40.73 13.23 -20.55
C LYS A 151 41.66 12.30 -19.78
N GLN A 152 41.88 11.12 -20.37
CA GLN A 152 43.22 10.57 -20.41
C GLN A 152 43.47 10.05 -21.81
N GLN A 153 43.98 10.99 -22.59
CA GLN A 153 44.56 10.83 -23.89
C GLN A 153 45.77 9.92 -23.70
N SER A 154 45.64 8.65 -24.07
CA SER A 154 46.78 7.73 -24.19
C SER A 154 47.79 8.34 -25.17
N PRO A 155 49.10 8.33 -24.86
CA PRO A 155 50.09 8.82 -25.79
C PRO A 155 50.10 7.92 -27.02
N LYS A 156 49.79 8.51 -28.18
CA LYS A 156 50.03 7.89 -29.48
C LYS A 156 51.53 7.69 -29.63
N THR A 157 52.01 6.47 -29.64
CA THR A 157 53.28 6.12 -30.26
C THR A 157 53.01 5.92 -31.77
N PRO A 158 53.70 6.65 -32.66
CA PRO A 158 53.79 6.26 -34.06
C PRO A 158 54.89 5.19 -34.12
N PHE A 159 54.50 3.93 -34.35
CA PHE A 159 55.48 2.97 -34.82
C PHE A 159 55.63 3.20 -36.32
N SER A 160 56.66 3.98 -36.65
CA SER A 160 57.19 4.10 -37.99
C SER A 160 57.85 2.79 -38.41
N ASP A 161 57.74 2.54 -39.70
CA ASP A 161 58.40 1.56 -40.57
C ASP A 161 59.76 1.02 -40.09
N LEU A 162 59.92 -0.32 -40.11
CA LEU A 162 61.00 -1.04 -40.80
C LEU A 162 60.66 -2.54 -40.95
#